data_AF-A0A2K3JUK9-F1
#
_entry.id   AF-A0A2K3JUK9-F1
#
_cell.length_a   1.000
_cell.length_b   1.000
_cell.length_c   1.000
_cell.angle_alpha   90.00
_cell.angle_beta   90.00
_cell.angle_gamma   90.00
#
_symmetry.space_group_name_H-M   'P 1'
#
loop_
_entity.id
_entity.type
_entity.pdbx_description
1 polymer ?
#
loop_
_entity_poly.entity_id
_entity_poly.type
_entity_poly.pdbx_seq_one_letter_code
_entity_poly.pdbx_strand_id
1 'polypeptide(L)' 'YKELEAEEYKDFANKFFEAKNLISADRERLIEEVSDNIEKNLILLGATAVEDKLQNGVEGDNAYQFFLQPPNAPAFIGNT' A
#
# COMPACT_ATOMS: atom_id res chain seq x y z
N TYR A 1 -15.37 7.74 -0.72
CA TYR A 1 -15.96 8.86 0.05
C TYR A 1 -17.42 8.58 0.32
N LYS A 2 -17.88 8.82 1.54
CA LYS A 2 -19.28 8.72 1.95
C LYS A 2 -19.47 9.69 3.10
N GLU A 3 -20.55 10.45 3.09
CA GLU A 3 -20.94 11.24 4.26
C GLU A 3 -21.63 10.33 5.28
N LEU A 4 -21.27 10.50 6.55
CA LEU A 4 -21.84 9.76 7.65
C LEU A 4 -22.62 10.71 8.53
N GLU A 5 -23.82 10.29 8.91
CA GLU A 5 -24.56 10.97 9.96
C GLU A 5 -23.84 10.79 11.31
N ALA A 6 -24.03 11.74 12.23
CA ALA A 6 -23.35 11.71 13.53
C ALA A 6 -23.64 10.41 14.33
N GLU A 7 -24.86 9.88 14.20
CA GLU A 7 -25.27 8.63 14.85
C GLU A 7 -24.57 7.42 14.24
N GLU A 8 -24.48 7.33 12.91
CA GLU A 8 -23.78 6.25 12.21
C GLU A 8 -22.29 6.22 12.59
N TYR A 9 -21.63 7.38 12.62
CA TYR A 9 -20.25 7.49 13.07
C TYR A 9 -20.09 7.06 14.53
N LYS A 10 -20.98 7.49 15.42
CA LYS A 10 -20.93 7.14 16.85
C LYS A 10 -21.07 5.64 17.05
N ASP A 11 -21.99 5.00 16.34
CA ASP A 11 -22.19 3.55 16.38
C ASP A 11 -20.97 2.77 15.89
N PHE A 12 -20.37 3.21 14.77
CA PHE A 12 -19.10 2.65 14.30
C PHE A 12 -17.99 2.82 15.36
N ALA A 13 -17.81 4.02 15.90
CA ALA A 13 -16.74 4.33 16.85
C ALA A 13 -16.85 3.47 18.11
N ASN A 14 -18.06 3.25 18.63
CA ASN A 14 -18.29 2.39 19.78
C ASN A 14 -17.92 0.93 19.49
N LYS A 15 -18.44 0.37 18.39
CA LYS A 15 -18.17 -1.02 17.98
C LYS A 15 -16.68 -1.25 17.71
N PHE A 16 -16.02 -0.29 17.05
CA PHE A 16 -14.59 -0.36 16.77
C PHE A 16 -13.76 -0.28 18.05
N PHE A 17 -14.15 0.58 18.99
CA PHE A 17 -13.50 0.70 20.30
C PHE A 17 -13.61 -0.59 21.12
N GLU A 18 -14.79 -1.20 21.17
CA GLU A 18 -15.02 -2.49 21.83
C GLU A 18 -14.17 -3.59 21.21
N ALA A 19 -14.21 -3.73 19.88
CA ALA A 19 -13.42 -4.72 19.16
C ALA A 19 -11.91 -4.54 19.41
N LYS A 20 -11.40 -3.30 19.36
CA LYS A 20 -9.98 -3.00 19.56
C LYS A 20 -9.48 -3.37 20.95
N ASN A 21 -10.32 -3.24 21.96
CA ASN A 21 -9.98 -3.48 23.37
C ASN A 21 -10.20 -4.93 23.81
N LEU A 22 -10.73 -5.81 22.95
CA LEU A 22 -10.86 -7.22 23.26
C LEU A 22 -9.48 -7.88 23.39
N ILE A 23 -9.26 -8.63 24.46
CA ILE A 23 -8.06 -9.47 24.64
C ILE A 23 -8.46 -10.91 24.33
N SER A 24 -8.69 -11.22 23.05
CA SER A 24 -9.01 -12.56 22.57
C SER A 24 -8.45 -12.79 21.17
N ALA A 25 -8.46 -14.05 20.72
CA ALA A 25 -8.09 -14.42 19.35
C ALA A 25 -9.05 -13.87 18.28
N ASP A 26 -10.27 -13.47 18.67
CA ASP A 26 -11.28 -12.91 17.76
C ASP A 26 -11.08 -11.41 17.45
N ARG A 27 -10.15 -10.73 18.15
CA ARG A 27 -9.94 -9.28 18.04
C ARG A 27 -9.77 -8.82 16.59
N GLU A 28 -8.82 -9.40 15.86
CA GLU A 28 -8.55 -9.04 14.46
C GLU A 28 -9.79 -9.24 13.57
N ARG A 29 -10.49 -10.36 13.72
CA ARG A 29 -11.71 -10.67 12.96
C ARG A 29 -12.82 -9.62 13.20
N LEU A 30 -13.01 -9.20 14.45
CA LEU A 30 -14.02 -8.21 14.81
C LEU A 30 -13.65 -6.80 14.31
N ILE A 31 -12.37 -6.44 14.34
CA ILE A 31 -11.89 -5.17 13.77
C ILE A 31 -12.15 -5.14 12.27
N GLU A 32 -11.83 -6.23 11.56
CA GLU A 32 -12.07 -6.37 10.12
C GLU A 32 -13.56 -6.28 9.81
N GLU A 33 -14.42 -7.02 10.53
CA GLU A 33 -15.88 -6.98 10.35
C GLU A 33 -16.47 -5.57 10.54
N VAL A 34 -16.02 -4.83 11.56
CA VAL A 34 -16.49 -3.45 11.80
C VAL A 34 -15.98 -2.50 10.70
N SER A 35 -14.75 -2.70 10.22
CA SER A 35 -14.14 -1.89 9.16
C SER A 35 -14.83 -2.12 7.80
N ASP A 36 -15.07 -3.38 7.44
CA ASP A 36 -15.79 -3.76 6.23
C ASP A 36 -17.19 -3.14 6.17
N ASN A 37 -17.84 -3.00 7.32
CA ASN A 37 -19.18 -2.42 7.38
C ASN A 37 -19.19 -0.91 7.09
N ILE A 38 -18.21 -0.14 7.58
CA ILE A 38 -18.15 1.31 7.31
C ILE A 38 -17.61 1.63 5.91
N GLU A 39 -16.80 0.75 5.33
CA GLU A 39 -16.21 0.92 3.99
C GLU A 39 -17.15 0.56 2.83
N LYS A 40 -18.37 0.11 3.13
CA LYS A 40 -19.41 -0.14 2.12
C LYS A 40 -20.01 1.16 1.57
N ASN A 41 -20.40 1.11 0.30
CA ASN A 41 -21.10 2.20 -0.41
C ASN A 41 -20.30 3.51 -0.51
N LEU A 42 -18.99 3.40 -0.66
CA LEU A 42 -18.12 4.55 -0.94
C LEU A 42 -18.25 4.98 -2.40
N ILE A 43 -18.23 6.29 -2.62
CA ILE A 43 -18.09 6.93 -3.92
C ILE A 43 -16.58 7.00 -4.27
N LEU A 44 -16.22 6.52 -5.46
CA LEU A 44 -14.87 6.69 -6.02
C LEU A 44 -14.67 8.16 -6.42
N LEU A 45 -13.69 8.82 -5.79
CA LEU A 45 -13.35 10.22 -6.13
C LEU A 45 -12.27 10.32 -7.21
N GLY A 46 -11.44 9.30 -7.35
CA GLY A 46 -10.33 9.26 -8.28
C GLY A 46 -9.36 8.14 -7.92
N ALA A 47 -8.32 7.98 -8.74
CA ALA A 47 -7.22 7.06 -8.50
C ALA A 47 -5.91 7.80 -8.72
N THR A 48 -4.89 7.47 -7.92
CA THR A 48 -3.54 8.00 -8.07
C THR A 48 -2.64 6.93 -8.67
N ALA A 49 -1.79 7.32 -9.61
CA ALA A 49 -0.69 6.48 -10.08
C ALA A 49 0.62 7.05 -9.55
N VAL A 50 1.45 6.19 -8.96
CA VAL A 50 2.82 6.52 -8.54
C VAL A 50 3.75 5.64 -9.35
N GLU A 51 4.62 6.27 -10.13
CA GLU A 51 5.68 5.60 -10.87
C GLU A 51 6.91 5.51 -9.96
N ASP A 52 7.35 4.30 -9.64
CA ASP A 52 8.65 4.10 -9.02
C ASP A 52 9.72 4.19 -10.11
N LYS A 53 10.50 5.26 -10.06
CA LYS A 53 11.51 5.52 -11.08
C LYS A 53 12.65 4.53 -10.93
N LEU A 54 12.87 3.76 -11.98
CA LEU A 54 14.00 2.85 -12.07
C LEU A 54 15.29 3.63 -12.34
N GLN A 55 16.43 3.03 -12.00
CA GLN A 55 17.73 3.59 -12.37
C GLN A 55 17.92 3.48 -13.89
N ASN A 56 18.65 4.44 -14.47
CA ASN A 56 18.99 4.42 -15.89
C ASN A 56 19.64 3.08 -16.28
N GLY A 57 19.08 2.38 -17.28
CA GLY A 57 19.58 1.10 -17.78
C GLY A 57 18.94 -0.15 -17.17
N VAL A 58 18.02 0.00 -16.20
CA VAL A 58 17.17 -1.09 -15.69
C VAL A 58 15.98 -1.35 -16.63
N GLU A 59 15.56 -0.34 -17.39
CA GLU A 59 14.47 -0.40 -18.36
C GLU A 59 14.97 -0.98 -19.71
N GLY A 60 14.96 -2.32 -19.86
CA GLY A 60 15.25 -3.04 -21.12
C GLY A 60 16.66 -3.64 -21.27
N ASP A 61 16.70 -4.91 -21.72
CA ASP A 61 17.80 -5.77 -22.24
C ASP A 61 19.22 -5.75 -21.63
N ASN A 62 19.46 -5.02 -20.54
CA ASN A 62 20.80 -4.89 -19.97
C ASN A 62 20.98 -5.67 -18.66
N ALA A 63 19.91 -6.29 -18.13
CA ALA A 63 20.02 -7.13 -16.94
C ALA A 63 21.09 -8.22 -17.14
N TYR A 64 21.18 -8.80 -18.34
CA TYR A 64 22.21 -9.77 -18.70
C TYR A 64 23.62 -9.16 -18.74
N GLN A 65 23.79 -7.90 -19.18
CA GLN A 65 25.10 -7.24 -19.25
C GLN A 65 25.63 -6.81 -17.88
N PHE A 66 24.76 -6.65 -16.88
CA PHE A 66 25.19 -6.39 -15.50
C PHE A 66 25.75 -7.65 -14.82
N PHE A 67 25.11 -8.82 -15.04
CA PHE A 67 25.55 -10.10 -14.43
C PHE A 67 26.75 -10.75 -15.15
N LEU A 68 27.08 -10.32 -16.36
CA LEU A 68 28.20 -10.87 -17.15
C LEU A 68 29.52 -10.11 -16.99
N GLN A 69 29.55 -9.01 -16.23
CA GLN A 69 30.81 -8.30 -15.98
C GLN A 69 31.67 -9.06 -14.96
N PRO A 70 32.93 -9.40 -15.29
CA PRO A 70 33.83 -10.02 -14.34
C PRO A 70 34.07 -9.05 -13.16
N PRO A 71 34.22 -9.56 -11.92
CA PRO A 71 34.13 -8.76 -10.69
C PRO A 71 35.12 -7.59 -10.53
N ASN A 72 36.04 -7.37 -11.48
CA ASN A 72 37.09 -6.35 -11.40
C ASN A 72 37.32 -5.55 -12.69
N ALA A 73 36.35 -5.46 -13.61
CA ALA A 73 36.52 -4.57 -14.78
C ALA A 73 36.40 -3.09 -14.35
N PRO A 74 37.39 -2.22 -14.59
CA PRO A 74 37.30 -0.81 -14.25
C PRO A 74 36.19 -0.15 -15.07
N ALA A 75 35.36 0.66 -14.41
CA ALA A 75 34.32 1.44 -15.07
C ALA A 75 34.96 2.39 -16.09
N PHE A 76 34.71 2.15 -17.38
CA PHE A 76 35.12 3.06 -18.44
C PHE A 76 34.21 4.29 -18.38
N ILE A 77 34.70 5.37 -17.77
CA ILE A 77 34.08 6.69 -17.87
C ILE A 77 34.53 7.28 -19.21
N GLY A 78 33.81 6.96 -20.28
CA GLY A 78 33.98 7.58 -21.59
C GLY A 78 33.39 8.98 -21.57
N ASN A 79 34.25 10.00 -21.50
CA ASN A 79 33.88 11.39 -21.73
C ASN A 79 34.39 11.79 -23.12
N THR A 80 33.51 11.80 -24.12
CA THR A 80 33.39 12.68 -25.30
C THR A 80 32.37 12.10 -26.26
#